data_AF-A0A3C1VIB8-F1
#
_entry.id   AF-A0A3C1VIB8-F1
#
_cell.length_a   1.000
_cell.length_b   1.000
_cell.length_c   1.000
_cell.angle_alpha   90.00
_cell.angle_beta   90.00
_cell.angle_gamma   90.00
#
_symmetry.space_group_name_H-M   'P 1'
#
loop_
_entity.id
_entity.type
_entity.pdbx_description
1 polymer ?
#
loop_
_entity_poly.entity_id
_entity_poly.type
_entity_poly.pdbx_seq_one_letter_code
_entity_poly.pdbx_strand_id
1 'polypeptide(L)'
;MNNTNTPPYLDTPEAVRQIDKENIAKILADFPNQLASARAGFAKVDLPKEIIQVKQVVFCGMGGSAIGAEVACDLSPGLIRKPLAVIRDYDLPAWINKETAVVVISYSGETAEALACFNQALSCAGVTIVVTSGGQLADQAV
;
A
#
# COMPACT_ATOMS: atom_id res chain seq x y z
N MET A 1 -47.25 21.02 5.46
CA MET A 1 -46.31 20.13 4.76
C MET A 1 -44.92 20.74 4.91
N ASN A 2 -44.18 20.35 5.94
CA ASN A 2 -42.82 20.86 6.16
C ASN A 2 -41.85 19.91 5.47
N ASN A 3 -41.20 20.38 4.42
CA ASN A 3 -40.22 19.63 3.67
C ASN A 3 -38.89 19.66 4.45
N THR A 4 -38.62 18.65 5.27
CA THR A 4 -37.45 18.53 6.17
C THR A 4 -36.19 18.04 5.44
N ASN A 5 -36.02 18.38 4.16
CA ASN A 5 -34.91 17.89 3.33
C ASN A 5 -33.68 18.80 3.33
N THR A 6 -33.40 19.51 4.42
CA THR A 6 -32.11 20.19 4.58
C THR A 6 -31.08 19.15 5.02
N PRO A 7 -30.04 18.84 4.22
CA PRO A 7 -28.99 17.95 4.68
C PRO A 7 -28.36 18.53 5.95
N PRO A 8 -28.04 17.69 6.95
CA PRO A 8 -27.43 18.15 8.19
C PRO A 8 -26.14 18.92 7.91
N TYR A 9 -26.00 20.10 8.52
CA TYR A 9 -24.77 20.88 8.50
C TYR A 9 -23.65 20.09 9.19
N LEU A 10 -22.52 19.89 8.51
CA LEU A 10 -21.37 19.09 9.00
C LEU A 10 -20.43 19.86 9.94
N ASP A 11 -20.86 21.03 10.44
CA ASP A 11 -20.00 21.95 11.20
C ASP A 11 -19.78 21.51 12.66
N THR A 12 -20.45 20.46 13.11
CA THR A 12 -20.27 19.92 14.47
C THR A 12 -19.80 18.45 14.44
N PRO A 13 -18.93 18.03 15.38
CA PRO A 13 -18.53 16.63 15.52
C PRO A 13 -19.72 15.68 15.71
N GLU A 14 -20.78 16.13 16.37
CA GLU A 14 -22.02 15.37 16.56
C GLU A 14 -22.73 15.11 15.24
N ALA A 15 -22.84 16.12 14.37
CA ALA A 15 -23.47 15.98 13.06
C ALA A 15 -22.67 15.04 12.14
N VAL A 16 -21.33 15.15 12.16
CA VAL A 16 -20.44 14.24 11.43
C VAL A 16 -20.63 12.79 11.91
N ARG A 17 -20.63 12.56 13.23
CA ARG A 17 -20.80 11.21 13.82
C ARG A 17 -22.12 10.52 13.47
N GLN A 18 -23.18 11.27 13.19
CA GLN A 18 -24.47 10.69 12.80
C GLN A 18 -24.46 10.09 11.38
N ILE A 19 -23.57 10.57 10.52
CA ILE A 19 -23.52 10.21 9.09
C ILE A 19 -22.30 9.33 8.78
N ASP A 20 -21.19 9.56 9.49
CA ASP A 20 -19.95 8.80 9.36
C ASP A 20 -20.04 7.43 10.06
N LYS A 21 -20.84 6.54 9.47
CA LYS A 21 -21.07 5.18 9.99
C LYS A 21 -19.79 4.34 10.04
N GLU A 22 -18.82 4.67 9.21
CA GLU A 22 -17.53 3.97 9.11
C GLU A 22 -16.45 4.57 10.02
N ASN A 23 -16.75 5.66 10.74
CA ASN A 23 -15.82 6.37 11.61
C ASN A 23 -14.55 6.88 10.88
N ILE A 24 -14.67 7.27 9.62
CA ILE A 24 -13.59 7.83 8.81
C ILE A 24 -12.93 9.02 9.50
N ALA A 25 -13.71 9.91 10.12
CA ALA A 25 -13.18 11.08 10.83
C ALA A 25 -12.23 10.68 11.96
N LYS A 26 -12.56 9.61 12.69
CA LYS A 26 -11.69 9.05 13.73
C LYS A 26 -10.46 8.38 13.13
N ILE A 27 -10.62 7.60 12.05
CA ILE A 27 -9.50 6.93 11.36
C ILE A 27 -8.49 7.98 10.88
N LEU A 28 -8.95 9.09 10.32
CA LEU A 28 -8.08 10.19 9.89
C LEU A 28 -7.39 10.88 11.07
N ALA A 29 -8.13 11.16 12.15
CA ALA A 29 -7.57 11.76 13.35
C ALA A 29 -6.51 10.87 14.04
N ASP A 30 -6.63 9.55 13.89
CA ASP A 30 -5.72 8.56 14.46
C ASP A 30 -4.51 8.24 13.57
N PHE A 31 -4.39 8.88 12.41
CA PHE A 31 -3.29 8.63 11.47
C PHE A 31 -1.88 8.71 12.09
N PRO A 32 -1.55 9.66 12.99
CA PRO A 32 -0.25 9.67 13.66
C PRO A 32 0.05 8.39 14.46
N ASN A 33 -0.95 7.83 15.14
CA ASN A 33 -0.81 6.59 15.90
C ASN A 33 -0.70 5.37 14.98
N GLN A 34 -1.39 5.38 13.84
CA GLN A 34 -1.24 4.36 12.81
C GLN A 34 0.18 4.35 12.25
N LEU A 35 0.79 5.52 11.98
CA LEU A 35 2.18 5.62 11.55
C LEU A 35 3.16 5.10 12.62
N ALA A 36 2.96 5.47 13.88
CA ALA A 36 3.79 4.96 14.99
C ALA A 36 3.69 3.45 15.13
N SER A 37 2.47 2.89 15.02
CA SER A 37 2.21 1.46 15.08
C SER A 37 2.85 0.73 13.90
N ALA A 38 2.70 1.25 12.68
CA ALA A 38 3.32 0.70 11.48
C ALA A 38 4.86 0.67 11.62
N ARG A 39 5.47 1.77 12.07
CA ARG A 39 6.92 1.84 12.30
C ARG A 39 7.39 0.79 13.32
N ALA A 40 6.69 0.65 14.43
CA ALA A 40 7.02 -0.34 15.46
C ALA A 40 6.83 -1.78 14.99
N GLY A 41 5.84 -2.04 14.14
CA GLY A 41 5.59 -3.33 13.50
C GLY A 41 6.69 -3.72 12.52
N PHE A 42 6.98 -2.83 11.55
CA PHE A 42 7.99 -3.09 10.52
C PHE A 42 9.43 -3.17 11.06
N ALA A 43 9.72 -2.53 12.20
CA ALA A 43 11.02 -2.66 12.85
C ALA A 43 11.36 -4.10 13.32
N LYS A 44 10.36 -4.99 13.36
CA LYS A 44 10.49 -6.39 13.77
C LYS A 44 10.46 -7.38 12.60
N VAL A 45 10.27 -6.87 11.38
CA VAL A 45 10.19 -7.71 10.18
C VAL A 45 11.60 -7.99 9.68
N ASP A 46 11.96 -9.27 9.62
CA ASP A 46 13.19 -9.71 8.97
C ASP A 46 13.02 -9.66 7.46
N LEU A 47 13.80 -8.79 6.81
CA LEU A 47 13.82 -8.71 5.36
C LEU A 47 14.82 -9.73 4.77
N PRO A 48 14.52 -10.29 3.58
CA PRO A 48 15.45 -11.17 2.87
C PRO A 48 16.77 -10.44 2.60
N LYS A 49 17.90 -11.09 2.88
CA LYS A 49 19.23 -10.48 2.75
C LYS A 49 19.56 -10.10 1.30
N GLU A 50 18.94 -10.82 0.36
CA GLU A 50 19.00 -10.62 -1.07
C GLU A 50 18.54 -9.22 -1.48
N ILE A 51 17.68 -8.56 -0.67
CA ILE A 51 17.21 -7.19 -0.94
C ILE A 51 18.35 -6.17 -0.99
N ILE A 52 19.50 -6.46 -0.37
CA ILE A 52 20.66 -5.59 -0.41
C ILE A 52 21.28 -5.59 -1.83
N GLN A 53 21.19 -6.71 -2.54
CA GLN A 53 21.83 -6.93 -3.84
C GLN A 53 21.03 -6.41 -5.04
N VAL A 54 19.72 -6.19 -4.89
CA VAL A 54 18.89 -5.67 -5.97
C VAL A 54 19.37 -4.28 -6.40
N LYS A 55 19.24 -3.93 -7.67
CA LYS A 55 19.63 -2.63 -8.21
C LYS A 55 18.47 -1.65 -8.32
N GLN A 56 17.23 -2.13 -8.35
CA GLN A 56 16.02 -1.31 -8.41
C GLN A 56 14.88 -1.90 -7.57
N VAL A 57 13.93 -1.06 -7.16
CA VAL A 57 12.74 -1.44 -6.40
C VAL A 57 11.49 -1.00 -7.16
N VAL A 58 10.49 -1.87 -7.21
CA VAL A 58 9.22 -1.61 -7.87
C VAL A 58 8.09 -1.89 -6.91
N PHE A 59 7.15 -0.95 -6.81
CA PHE A 59 5.94 -1.10 -6.03
C PHE A 59 4.77 -1.40 -6.96
N CYS A 60 3.98 -2.42 -6.67
CA CYS A 60 2.79 -2.78 -7.44
C CYS A 60 1.56 -2.65 -6.55
N GLY A 61 0.56 -1.91 -6.99
CA GLY A 61 -0.67 -1.75 -6.23
C GLY A 61 -1.61 -0.74 -6.87
N MET A 62 -2.87 -0.74 -6.44
CA MET A 62 -3.90 0.17 -6.96
C MET A 62 -4.39 1.14 -5.89
N GLY A 63 -4.89 2.30 -6.32
CA GLY A 63 -5.51 3.30 -5.45
C GLY A 63 -4.62 3.67 -4.25
N GLY A 64 -5.18 3.58 -3.04
CA GLY A 64 -4.47 3.89 -1.78
C GLY A 64 -3.16 3.12 -1.59
N SER A 65 -3.07 1.88 -2.08
CA SER A 65 -1.84 1.08 -2.00
C SER A 65 -0.71 1.64 -2.85
N ALA A 66 -1.04 2.22 -4.01
CA ALA A 66 -0.05 2.92 -4.84
C ALA A 66 0.32 4.28 -4.27
N ILE A 67 -0.64 5.02 -3.71
CA ILE A 67 -0.41 6.36 -3.14
C ILE A 67 0.62 6.29 -2.00
N GLY A 68 0.54 5.29 -1.12
CA GLY A 68 1.54 5.10 -0.07
C GLY A 68 2.96 4.90 -0.62
N ALA A 69 3.09 4.15 -1.71
CA ALA A 69 4.37 3.94 -2.38
C ALA A 69 4.89 5.21 -3.07
N GLU A 70 4.02 5.99 -3.72
CA GLU A 70 4.39 7.28 -4.31
C GLU A 70 4.90 8.26 -3.27
N VAL A 71 4.16 8.43 -2.15
CA VAL A 71 4.62 9.27 -1.04
C VAL A 71 5.97 8.81 -0.52
N ALA A 72 6.18 7.49 -0.38
CA ALA A 72 7.47 6.97 0.04
C ALA A 72 8.58 7.26 -0.98
N CYS A 73 8.30 7.14 -2.29
CA CYS A 73 9.24 7.48 -3.36
C CYS A 73 9.58 8.97 -3.34
N ASP A 74 8.59 9.85 -3.20
CA ASP A 74 8.76 11.31 -3.18
C ASP A 74 9.49 11.81 -1.95
N LEU A 75 9.36 11.12 -0.81
CA LEU A 75 10.11 11.40 0.42
C LEU A 75 11.49 10.75 0.47
N SER A 76 11.79 9.84 -0.46
CA SER A 76 13.07 9.12 -0.52
C SER A 76 14.29 9.85 -1.12
N PRO A 77 14.20 11.03 -1.77
CA PRO A 77 15.40 11.72 -2.27
C PRO A 77 16.45 11.90 -1.17
N GLY A 78 17.61 11.27 -1.34
CA GLY A 78 18.72 11.27 -0.37
C GLY A 78 18.71 10.12 0.65
N LEU A 79 17.61 9.40 0.80
CA LEU A 79 17.49 8.19 1.63
C LEU A 79 17.73 6.91 0.82
N ILE A 80 17.14 6.83 -0.38
CA ILE A 80 17.26 5.67 -1.26
C ILE A 80 18.01 6.08 -2.53
N ARG A 81 19.07 5.34 -2.86
CA ARG A 81 19.92 5.60 -4.04
C ARG A 81 19.60 4.70 -5.24
N LYS A 82 18.70 3.74 -5.07
CA LYS A 82 18.29 2.80 -6.12
C LYS A 82 17.08 3.37 -6.88
N PRO A 83 16.94 3.15 -8.19
CA PRO A 83 15.74 3.55 -8.92
C PRO A 83 14.48 2.93 -8.31
N LEU A 84 13.41 3.73 -8.28
CA LEU A 84 12.10 3.38 -7.76
C LEU A 84 11.06 3.56 -8.87
N ALA A 85 10.08 2.66 -8.93
CA ALA A 85 8.92 2.80 -9.81
C ALA A 85 7.64 2.31 -9.12
N VAL A 86 6.50 2.88 -9.49
CA VAL A 86 5.17 2.45 -9.03
C VAL A 86 4.37 1.98 -10.26
N ILE A 87 3.85 0.75 -10.18
CA ILE A 87 3.08 0.09 -11.23
C ILE A 87 1.64 -0.08 -10.75
N ARG A 88 0.71 0.40 -11.59
CA ARG A 88 -0.74 0.40 -11.37
C ARG A 88 -1.45 -0.36 -12.50
N ASP A 89 -0.85 -1.47 -12.90
CA ASP A 89 -1.29 -2.26 -14.05
C ASP A 89 -1.20 -3.75 -13.71
N TYR A 90 -1.75 -4.58 -14.59
CA TYR A 90 -1.72 -6.04 -14.47
C TYR A 90 -0.34 -6.62 -14.76
N ASP A 91 0.41 -5.95 -15.64
CA ASP A 91 1.67 -6.44 -16.17
C ASP A 91 2.89 -5.73 -15.59
N LEU A 92 3.88 -6.53 -15.21
CA LEU A 92 5.20 -6.02 -14.88
C LEU A 92 5.92 -5.55 -16.14
N PRO A 93 6.62 -4.41 -16.10
CA PRO A 93 7.43 -3.98 -17.24
C PRO A 93 8.49 -5.02 -17.63
N ALA A 94 8.80 -5.12 -18.92
CA ALA A 94 9.75 -6.11 -19.44
C ALA A 94 11.19 -5.99 -18.88
N TRP A 95 11.52 -4.87 -18.25
CA TRP A 95 12.84 -4.65 -17.63
C TRP A 95 12.97 -5.25 -16.22
N ILE A 96 11.88 -5.76 -15.63
CA ILE A 96 11.92 -6.46 -14.34
C ILE A 96 12.72 -7.76 -14.48
N ASN A 97 13.68 -7.95 -13.58
CA ASN A 97 14.62 -9.06 -13.63
C ASN A 97 15.12 -9.46 -12.23
N LYS A 98 16.08 -10.39 -12.17
CA LYS A 98 16.66 -10.90 -10.93
C LYS A 98 17.44 -9.87 -10.10
N GLU A 99 17.69 -8.68 -10.64
CA GLU A 99 18.25 -7.54 -9.93
C GLU A 99 17.15 -6.58 -9.43
N THR A 100 15.88 -6.96 -9.48
CA THR A 100 14.74 -6.14 -9.05
C THR A 100 14.11 -6.71 -7.77
N ALA A 101 13.83 -5.84 -6.80
CA ALA A 101 12.87 -6.13 -5.74
C ALA A 101 11.48 -5.64 -6.17
N VAL A 102 10.48 -6.53 -6.14
CA VAL A 102 9.08 -6.18 -6.36
C VAL A 102 8.35 -6.21 -5.02
N VAL A 103 7.70 -5.12 -4.66
CA VAL A 103 6.88 -4.96 -3.46
C VAL A 103 5.43 -4.84 -3.88
N VAL A 104 4.64 -5.87 -3.64
CA VAL A 104 3.21 -5.90 -3.95
C VAL A 104 2.41 -5.43 -2.75
N ILE A 105 1.59 -4.40 -2.93
CA ILE A 105 0.82 -3.74 -1.86
C ILE A 105 -0.67 -3.81 -2.22
N SER A 106 -1.46 -4.42 -1.35
CA SER A 106 -2.91 -4.49 -1.50
C SER A 106 -3.54 -4.65 -0.13
N TYR A 107 -4.46 -3.76 0.25
CA TYR A 107 -5.12 -3.86 1.56
C TYR A 107 -5.95 -5.16 1.67
N SER A 108 -6.79 -5.45 0.67
CA SER A 108 -7.66 -6.62 0.66
C SER A 108 -6.93 -7.93 0.41
N GLY A 109 -5.78 -7.88 -0.27
CA GLY A 109 -5.11 -9.07 -0.81
C GLY A 109 -5.73 -9.66 -2.06
N GLU A 110 -6.81 -9.06 -2.57
CA GLU A 110 -7.66 -9.61 -3.65
C GLU A 110 -7.64 -8.77 -4.93
N THR A 111 -6.96 -7.62 -4.92
CA THR A 111 -6.86 -6.73 -6.09
C THR A 111 -6.23 -7.47 -7.25
N ALA A 112 -6.94 -7.57 -8.38
CA ALA A 112 -6.56 -8.40 -9.52
C ALA A 112 -5.20 -7.98 -10.12
N GLU A 113 -4.94 -6.67 -10.21
CA GLU A 113 -3.67 -6.11 -10.68
C GLU A 113 -2.51 -6.53 -9.76
N ALA A 114 -2.73 -6.48 -8.44
CA ALA A 114 -1.72 -6.84 -7.46
C ALA A 114 -1.40 -8.34 -7.51
N LEU A 115 -2.43 -9.19 -7.66
CA LEU A 115 -2.27 -10.64 -7.84
C LEU A 115 -1.55 -10.98 -9.15
N ALA A 116 -1.88 -10.30 -10.25
CA ALA A 116 -1.21 -10.47 -11.53
C ALA A 116 0.29 -10.12 -11.43
N CYS A 117 0.61 -8.96 -10.86
CA CYS A 117 1.98 -8.54 -10.64
C CYS A 117 2.74 -9.49 -9.69
N PHE A 118 2.11 -9.97 -8.62
CA PHE A 118 2.69 -10.95 -7.70
C PHE A 118 3.09 -12.23 -8.42
N ASN A 119 2.17 -12.82 -9.19
CA ASN A 119 2.41 -14.05 -9.94
C ASN A 119 3.55 -13.90 -10.96
N GLN A 120 3.62 -12.76 -11.64
CA GLN A 120 4.72 -12.45 -12.55
C GLN A 120 6.05 -12.31 -11.79
N ALA A 121 6.05 -11.58 -10.67
CA ALA A 121 7.24 -11.32 -9.86
C ALA A 121 7.90 -12.60 -9.35
N LEU A 122 7.13 -13.62 -8.96
CA LEU A 122 7.67 -14.92 -8.53
C LEU A 122 8.59 -15.55 -9.57
N SER A 123 8.31 -15.33 -10.86
CA SER A 123 9.13 -15.89 -11.95
C SER A 123 10.34 -15.01 -12.31
N CYS A 124 10.18 -13.68 -12.35
CA CYS A 124 11.17 -12.78 -12.94
C CYS A 124 12.00 -11.98 -11.92
N ALA A 125 11.43 -11.61 -10.77
CA ALA A 125 12.08 -10.77 -9.78
C ALA A 125 13.16 -11.54 -9.00
N GLY A 126 14.11 -10.79 -8.43
CA GLY A 126 15.12 -11.34 -7.52
C GLY A 126 14.59 -11.47 -6.10
N VAL A 127 13.75 -10.52 -5.70
CA VAL A 127 13.08 -10.48 -4.39
C VAL A 127 11.63 -10.06 -4.61
N THR A 128 10.70 -10.78 -3.99
CA THR A 128 9.28 -10.42 -3.95
C THR A 128 8.86 -10.22 -2.51
N ILE A 129 8.26 -9.09 -2.19
CA ILE A 129 7.74 -8.73 -0.87
C ILE A 129 6.25 -8.42 -1.02
N VAL A 130 5.45 -8.87 -0.06
CA VAL A 130 4.00 -8.61 -0.04
C VAL A 130 3.64 -7.82 1.22
N VAL A 131 2.85 -6.77 1.04
CA VAL A 131 2.27 -5.97 2.13
C VAL A 131 0.75 -6.00 1.97
N THR A 132 0.08 -6.75 2.85
CA THR A 132 -1.37 -6.96 2.81
C THR A 132 -1.95 -7.12 4.22
N SER A 133 -3.27 -6.94 4.36
CA SER A 133 -4.00 -7.30 5.59
C SER A 133 -4.65 -8.69 5.52
N GLY A 134 -4.55 -9.40 4.39
CA GLY A 134 -5.07 -10.75 4.22
C GLY A 134 -5.18 -11.18 2.76
N GLY A 135 -6.16 -12.04 2.49
CA GLY A 135 -6.55 -12.49 1.16
C GLY A 135 -5.55 -13.42 0.48
N GLN A 136 -5.79 -13.70 -0.80
CA GLN A 136 -4.99 -14.59 -1.63
C GLN A 136 -3.50 -14.25 -1.64
N LEU A 137 -3.16 -12.95 -1.59
CA LEU A 137 -1.76 -12.53 -1.47
C LEU A 137 -1.11 -12.98 -0.16
N ALA A 138 -1.82 -12.96 0.97
CA ALA A 138 -1.28 -13.47 2.24
C ALA A 138 -1.15 -14.99 2.22
N ASP A 139 -2.11 -15.70 1.62
CA ASP A 139 -2.10 -17.16 1.56
C ASP A 139 -0.97 -17.73 0.69
N GLN A 140 -0.55 -16.99 -0.34
CA GLN A 140 0.47 -17.42 -1.30
C GLN A 140 1.88 -16.88 -0.99
N ALA A 141 1.99 -15.81 -0.21
CA ALA A 141 3.28 -15.26 0.20
C ALA A 141 3.83 -16.05 1.39
N VAL A 142 4.76 -16.99 1.12
CA VAL A 142 5.40 -17.85 2.13
C VAL A 142 6.92 -17.70 2.10
#